data_AF-A0A945TGS5-F1
#
_entry.id   AF-A0A945TGS5-F1
#
_cell.length_a   1.000
_cell.length_b   1.000
_cell.length_c   1.000
_cell.angle_alpha   90.00
_cell.angle_beta   90.00
_cell.angle_gamma   90.00
#
_symmetry.space_group_name_H-M   'P 1'
#
loop_
_entity.id
_entity.type
_entity.pdbx_description
1 polymer ?
#
loop_
_entity_poly.entity_id
_entity_poly.type
_entity_poly.pdbx_seq_one_letter_code
_entity_poly.pdbx_strand_id
1 'polypeptide(L)' 'MAGDYANSSEYIQHHLTNLTYGRFADGEWGFAHGPEDIAEMGFMSIHVDTMFWSIFLGGLFLAIFTMAARSATAGV' A
#
# COMPACT_ATOMS: atom_id res chain seq x y z
N MET A 1 13.82 -6.67 20.88
CA MET A 1 12.59 -6.35 21.62
C MET A 1 11.58 -5.87 20.58
N ALA A 2 10.56 -6.68 20.27
CA ALA A 2 9.47 -6.28 19.38
C ALA A 2 8.56 -5.29 20.13
N GLY A 3 8.13 -4.23 19.44
CA GLY A 3 7.50 -3.05 20.02
C GLY A 3 6.23 -3.34 20.80
N ASP A 4 6.27 -3.07 22.10
CA ASP A 4 5.08 -2.88 22.93
C ASP A 4 4.64 -1.41 22.79
N TYR A 5 3.41 -1.18 22.34
CA TYR A 5 2.81 0.14 22.34
C TYR A 5 2.55 0.57 23.79
N ALA A 6 2.95 1.79 24.17
CA ALA A 6 2.80 2.24 25.54
C ALA A 6 1.32 2.47 25.93
N ASN A 7 0.45 2.69 24.93
CA ASN A 7 -0.99 2.87 25.10
C ASN A 7 -1.75 2.67 23.77
N SER A 8 -3.08 2.55 23.86
CA SER A 8 -3.95 2.35 22.68
C SER A 8 -3.92 3.53 21.69
N SER A 9 -3.59 4.75 22.13
CA SER A 9 -3.51 5.91 21.23
C SER A 9 -2.34 5.77 20.26
N GLU A 10 -1.18 5.34 20.76
CA GLU A 10 0.01 5.06 19.94
C GLU A 10 -0.24 3.92 18.94
N TYR A 11 -0.92 2.86 19.38
CA TYR A 11 -1.34 1.77 18.49
C TYR A 11 -2.22 2.28 17.35
N ILE A 12 -3.21 3.12 17.65
CA ILE A 12 -4.13 3.68 16.65
C ILE A 12 -3.35 4.55 15.66
N GLN A 13 -2.48 5.43 16.15
CA GLN A 13 -1.70 6.32 15.29
C GLN A 13 -0.74 5.56 14.37
N HIS A 14 -0.10 4.51 14.88
CA HIS A 14 0.76 3.65 14.07
C HIS A 14 -0.01 2.97 12.93
N HIS A 15 -1.24 2.51 13.17
CA HIS A 15 -2.06 1.84 12.16
C HIS A 15 -2.75 2.78 11.18
N LEU A 16 -2.95 4.05 11.55
CA LEU A 16 -3.47 5.06 10.63
C LEU A 16 -2.42 5.56 9.63
N THR A 17 -1.15 5.17 9.82
CA THR A 17 -0.05 5.60 8.96
C THR A 17 0.16 4.58 7.84
N ASN A 18 0.08 5.01 6.58
CA ASN A 18 0.37 4.17 5.42
C ASN A 18 1.87 4.16 5.11
N LEU A 19 2.39 3.06 4.55
CA LEU A 19 3.73 2.98 3.99
C LEU A 19 3.82 3.84 2.73
N THR A 20 4.53 4.96 2.87
CA THR A 20 4.61 6.01 1.86
C THR A 20 6.03 6.09 1.33
N TYR A 21 6.19 6.06 0.00
CA TYR A 21 7.46 6.21 -0.68
C TYR A 21 7.44 7.50 -1.48
N GLY A 22 8.43 8.35 -1.31
CA GLY A 22 8.46 9.66 -1.96
C GLY A 22 9.83 10.28 -1.99
N ARG A 23 9.90 11.49 -2.54
CA ARG A 23 11.12 12.29 -2.59
C ARG A 23 11.15 13.28 -1.44
N PHE A 24 12.15 13.19 -0.59
CA PHE A 24 12.42 14.13 0.49
C PHE A 24 12.89 15.49 -0.05
N ALA A 25 12.88 16.53 0.79
CA ALA A 25 13.28 17.88 0.39
C ALA A 25 14.78 18.00 0.06
N ASP A 26 15.61 17.10 0.59
CA ASP A 26 17.03 16.94 0.26
C ASP A 26 17.26 16.33 -1.15
N GLY A 27 16.20 15.84 -1.79
CA GLY A 27 16.24 15.21 -3.11
C GLY A 27 16.44 13.69 -3.08
N GLU A 28 16.60 13.08 -1.90
CA GLU A 28 16.68 11.63 -1.76
C GLU A 28 15.30 10.98 -1.89
N TRP A 29 15.29 9.73 -2.34
CA TRP A 29 14.08 8.91 -2.41
C TRP A 29 14.12 7.86 -1.32
N GLY A 30 13.03 7.73 -0.58
CA GLY A 30 12.96 6.74 0.48
C GLY A 30 11.55 6.54 1.03
N PHE A 31 11.47 5.69 2.05
CA PHE A 31 10.24 5.44 2.78
C PHE A 31 10.09 6.43 3.93
N ALA A 32 8.86 6.91 4.12
CA ALA A 32 8.53 7.75 5.26
C ALA A 32 8.50 6.88 6.53
N HIS A 33 9.20 7.32 7.57
CA HIS A 33 9.24 6.68 8.88
C HIS A 33 8.34 7.39 9.90
N GLY A 34 7.63 8.43 9.49
CA GLY A 34 6.69 9.15 10.34
C GLY A 34 5.85 10.19 9.58
N PRO A 35 4.93 10.87 10.27
CA PRO A 35 4.06 11.88 9.68
C PRO A 35 4.83 13.15 9.24
N GLU A 36 5.97 13.44 9.85
CA GLU A 36 6.84 14.58 9.46
C GLU A 36 7.45 14.35 8.07
N ASP A 37 7.99 13.16 7.83
CA ASP A 37 8.52 12.73 6.52
C ASP A 37 7.45 12.80 5.43
N ILE A 38 6.22 12.35 5.72
CA ILE A 38 5.10 12.39 4.77
C ILE A 38 4.76 13.85 4.40
N ALA A 39 4.79 14.76 5.36
CA ALA A 39 4.56 16.18 5.12
C ALA A 39 5.67 16.81 4.25
N GLU A 40 6.90 16.33 4.38
CA GLU A 40 8.07 16.82 3.63
C GLU A 40 8.13 16.28 2.19
N MET A 41 7.63 15.06 1.94
CA MET A 41 7.60 14.46 0.60
C MET A 41 6.71 15.21 -0.42
N GLY A 42 5.77 16.03 0.07
CA GLY A 42 4.92 16.89 -0.75
C GLY A 42 4.09 16.11 -1.79
N PHE A 43 3.97 16.65 -3.00
CA PHE A 43 3.11 16.07 -4.06
C PHE A 43 3.59 14.70 -4.59
N MET A 44 4.86 14.34 -4.37
CA MET A 44 5.48 13.12 -4.92
C MET A 44 5.50 11.96 -3.91
N SER A 45 4.56 11.92 -2.98
CA SER A 45 4.37 10.81 -2.04
C SER A 45 3.43 9.75 -2.63
N ILE A 46 3.87 8.50 -2.73
CA ILE A 46 3.09 7.37 -3.22
C ILE A 46 2.82 6.41 -2.06
N HIS A 47 1.54 6.11 -1.80
CA HIS A 47 1.15 5.09 -0.82
C HIS A 47 1.31 3.69 -1.43
N VAL A 48 2.40 3.02 -1.06
CA VAL A 48 2.79 1.75 -1.67
C VAL A 48 1.81 0.64 -1.30
N ASP A 49 1.32 0.61 -0.06
CA ASP A 49 0.37 -0.42 0.40
C ASP A 49 -0.92 -0.40 -0.42
N THR A 50 -1.52 0.79 -0.60
CA THR A 50 -2.77 0.94 -1.35
C THR A 50 -2.58 0.59 -2.82
N MET A 51 -1.46 1.01 -3.41
CA MET A 51 -1.11 0.67 -4.79
C MET A 51 -0.93 -0.84 -4.98
N PHE A 52 -0.27 -1.51 -4.02
CA PHE A 52 -0.09 -2.95 -4.03
C PHE A 52 -1.43 -3.67 -4.02
N TRP A 53 -2.31 -3.34 -3.07
CA TRP A 53 -3.63 -3.96 -2.97
C TRP A 53 -4.50 -3.70 -4.21
N SER A 54 -4.44 -2.49 -4.76
CA SER A 54 -5.17 -2.13 -5.98
C SER A 54 -4.77 -3.01 -7.17
N ILE A 55 -3.45 -3.13 -7.44
CA ILE A 55 -2.93 -3.94 -8.55
C ILE A 55 -3.18 -5.42 -8.30
N PHE A 56 -2.95 -5.90 -7.07
CA PHE A 56 -3.15 -7.29 -6.70
C PHE A 56 -4.61 -7.72 -6.92
N LEU A 57 -5.57 -6.95 -6.39
CA LEU A 57 -6.99 -7.28 -6.51
C LEU A 57 -7.48 -7.14 -7.95
N GLY A 58 -7.03 -6.14 -8.70
CA GLY A 58 -7.33 -6.00 -10.12
C GLY A 58 -6.80 -7.18 -10.94
N GLY A 59 -5.56 -7.60 -10.69
CA GLY A 59 -4.95 -8.77 -11.31
C GLY A 59 -5.67 -10.06 -10.95
N LEU A 60 -6.05 -10.24 -9.68
CA LEU A 60 -6.80 -11.40 -9.19
C LEU A 60 -8.17 -11.49 -9.87
N PHE A 61 -8.88 -10.37 -9.98
CA PHE A 61 -10.15 -10.29 -10.70
C PHE A 61 -10.00 -10.76 -12.14
N LEU A 62 -9.04 -10.18 -12.88
CA LEU A 62 -8.79 -10.58 -14.27
C LEU A 62 -8.39 -12.05 -14.38
N ALA A 63 -7.56 -12.56 -13.46
CA ALA A 63 -7.12 -13.95 -13.45
C ALA A 63 -8.30 -14.92 -13.30
N ILE A 64 -9.19 -14.69 -12.32
CA ILE A 64 -10.38 -15.52 -12.09
C ILE A 64 -11.29 -15.55 -13.32
N PHE A 65 -11.60 -14.39 -13.90
CA PHE A 65 -12.45 -14.29 -15.07
C PHE A 65 -11.80 -14.91 -16.31
N THR A 66 -10.50 -14.75 -16.48
CA THR A 66 -9.75 -15.39 -17.57
C THR A 66 -9.76 -16.91 -17.43
N MET A 67 -9.61 -17.44 -16.22
CA MET A 67 -9.68 -18.88 -15.96
C MET A 67 -11.07 -19.44 -16.28
N ALA A 68 -12.13 -18.76 -15.82
CA ALA A 68 -13.51 -19.15 -16.11
C ALA A 68 -13.80 -19.11 -17.62
N ALA A 69 -13.41 -18.04 -18.31
CA ALA A 69 -13.61 -17.89 -19.75
C ALA A 69 -12.89 -18.98 -20.56
N ARG A 70 -11.69 -19.39 -20.13
CA ARG A 70 -10.92 -20.47 -20.78
C ARG A 70 -11.47 -21.87 -20.49
N SER A 71 -12.11 -22.05 -19.33
CA SER A 71 -12.72 -23.34 -18.94
C SER A 71 -14.16 -23.50 -19.45
N ALA A 72 -14.80 -22.42 -19.91
CA ALA A 72 -16.15 -22.46 -20.43
C ALA A 72 -16.17 -23.14 -21.81
N THR A 73 -16.62 -24.39 -21.85
CA THR A 73 -16.97 -25.09 -23.08
C THR A 73 -18.44 -24.87 -23.40
N ALA A 74 -18.76 -24.36 -24.59
CA ALA A 74 -20.14 -24.32 -25.07
C ALA A 74 -20.59 -25.76 -25.33
N GLY A 75 -21.35 -26.34 -24.39
CA GLY A 75 -22.02 -27.61 -24.60
C GLY A 75 -23.10 -27.43 -25.67
N VAL A 76 -22.76 -27.76 -26.91
CA VAL A 76 -23.69 -28.11 -27.98
C VAL A 76 -23.52 -29.58 -28.30
#